data_AF-A0A4Q7D5F9-F1
#
_entry.id   AF-A0A4Q7D5F9-F1
#
_cell.length_a   1.000
_cell.length_b   1.000
_cell.length_c   1.000
_cell.angle_alpha   90.00
_cell.angle_beta   90.00
_cell.angle_gamma   90.00
#
_symmetry.space_group_name_H-M   'P 1'
#
loop_
_entity.id
_entity.type
_entity.pdbx_description
1 polymer ?
#
loop_
_entity_poly.entity_id
_entity_poly.type
_entity_poly.pdbx_seq_one_letter_code
_entity_poly.pdbx_strand_id
1 'polypeptide(L)'
;MYNPQVPTDGHSSTNEAGFGNGSQGFDKTPEQQGNQRIRHLLKCFGLRTSLIRLKVIDALITAAGNQRTLGVRGVHSHLLELGIPLSFLSVREVLKRLCSEGVITLNADKSYSLHEEAAKVLNGRV
;
A
#
# COMPACT_ATOMS: atom_id res chain seq x y z
N MET A 1 14.07 -48.09 -44.26
CA MET A 1 13.81 -46.64 -44.30
C MET A 1 14.36 -46.03 -43.02
N TYR A 2 15.19 -45.00 -43.18
CA TYR A 2 16.10 -44.42 -42.21
C TYR A 2 15.34 -43.67 -41.09
N ASN A 3 15.79 -43.81 -39.85
CA ASN A 3 15.56 -42.83 -38.78
C ASN A 3 16.92 -42.38 -38.29
N PRO A 4 17.17 -41.06 -38.20
CA PRO A 4 17.79 -40.54 -36.99
C PRO A 4 17.21 -39.20 -36.55
N GLN A 5 17.17 -39.07 -35.24
CA GLN A 5 16.85 -37.89 -34.46
C GLN A 5 17.90 -36.80 -34.70
N VAL A 6 17.53 -35.52 -34.62
CA VAL A 6 18.25 -34.57 -33.75
C VAL A 6 17.34 -33.41 -33.30
N PRO A 7 17.38 -33.03 -32.01
CA PRO A 7 16.70 -31.89 -31.45
C PRO A 7 17.53 -30.62 -31.68
N THR A 8 16.89 -29.53 -32.11
CA THR A 8 17.55 -28.23 -32.20
C THR A 8 17.73 -27.67 -30.79
N ASP A 9 18.87 -28.00 -30.19
CA ASP A 9 19.46 -27.24 -29.09
C ASP A 9 19.88 -25.86 -29.62
N GLY A 10 19.28 -24.82 -29.05
CA GLY A 10 19.68 -23.44 -29.23
C GLY A 10 20.16 -22.89 -27.91
N HIS A 11 21.30 -23.38 -27.40
CA HIS A 11 22.05 -22.71 -26.35
C HIS A 11 22.46 -21.30 -26.80
N SER A 12 21.96 -20.29 -26.10
CA SER A 12 22.67 -19.03 -25.88
C SER A 12 22.43 -18.60 -24.45
N SER A 13 23.30 -19.11 -23.59
CA SER A 13 23.59 -18.51 -22.29
C SER A 13 24.12 -17.11 -22.52
N THR A 14 23.32 -16.09 -22.20
CA THR A 14 23.85 -14.79 -21.76
C THR A 14 23.42 -14.60 -20.32
N ASN A 15 24.19 -15.26 -19.47
CA ASN A 15 24.40 -14.79 -18.11
C ASN A 15 25.03 -13.39 -18.21
N GLU A 16 24.57 -12.50 -17.34
CA GLU A 16 25.18 -11.20 -17.03
C GLU A 16 24.88 -10.04 -17.98
N ALA A 17 23.73 -9.42 -17.77
CA ALA A 17 23.65 -7.96 -17.85
C ALA A 17 22.90 -7.45 -16.63
N GLY A 18 23.69 -7.16 -15.59
CA GLY A 18 23.51 -6.02 -14.70
C GLY A 18 22.17 -5.91 -14.00
N PHE A 19 22.22 -6.02 -12.68
CA PHE A 19 21.53 -5.13 -11.75
C PHE A 19 21.15 -3.78 -12.40
N GLY A 20 19.97 -3.73 -13.00
CA GLY A 20 19.29 -2.50 -13.38
C GLY A 20 18.73 -1.80 -12.15
N ASN A 21 19.54 -1.70 -11.08
CA ASN A 21 19.32 -0.73 -10.02
C ASN A 21 19.97 0.57 -10.49
N GLY A 22 19.40 1.15 -11.54
CA GLY A 22 19.94 2.31 -12.20
C GLY A 22 18.89 2.92 -13.11
N SER A 23 18.29 4.00 -12.62
CA SER A 23 17.60 5.00 -13.44
C SER A 23 16.15 4.68 -13.86
N GLN A 24 15.25 4.49 -12.90
CA GLN A 24 13.94 5.13 -13.08
C GLN A 24 14.06 6.60 -12.65
N GLY A 25 14.59 7.40 -13.58
CA GLY A 25 14.16 8.77 -13.73
C GLY A 25 12.67 8.73 -14.08
N PHE A 26 11.84 8.63 -13.05
CA PHE A 26 10.42 8.83 -13.18
C PHE A 26 10.11 9.92 -12.18
N ASP A 27 9.59 11.01 -12.72
CA ASP A 27 8.66 11.88 -12.03
C ASP A 27 7.57 10.99 -11.41
N LYS A 28 7.89 10.40 -10.25
CA LYS A 28 6.93 9.67 -9.44
C LYS A 28 6.05 10.78 -8.91
N THR A 29 4.93 11.00 -9.61
CA THR A 29 3.83 11.82 -9.11
C THR A 29 3.70 11.59 -7.60
N PRO A 30 3.48 12.63 -6.79
CA PRO A 30 3.51 12.53 -5.32
C PRO A 30 2.62 11.40 -4.80
N GLU A 31 1.54 11.09 -5.52
CA GLU A 31 0.64 9.96 -5.25
C GLU A 31 1.33 8.58 -5.40
N GLN A 32 2.18 8.37 -6.41
CA GLN A 32 2.93 7.12 -6.56
C GLN A 32 3.97 6.93 -5.45
N GLN A 33 4.63 8.00 -5.02
CA GLN A 33 5.61 7.94 -3.95
C GLN A 33 4.94 7.71 -2.57
N GLY A 34 3.81 8.37 -2.31
CA GLY A 34 2.99 8.15 -1.10
C GLY A 34 2.53 6.69 -1.02
N ASN A 35 1.97 6.17 -2.12
CA ASN A 35 1.55 4.77 -2.20
C ASN A 35 2.72 3.80 -1.95
N GLN A 36 3.93 4.07 -2.43
CA GLN A 36 5.10 3.21 -2.16
C GLN A 36 5.43 3.13 -0.66
N ARG A 37 5.35 4.25 0.06
CA ARG A 37 5.59 4.28 1.52
C ARG A 37 4.51 3.52 2.28
N ILE A 38 3.23 3.69 1.90
CA ILE A 38 2.13 2.97 2.54
C ILE A 38 2.22 1.46 2.25
N ARG A 39 2.67 1.05 1.06
CA ARG A 39 2.95 -0.38 0.76
C ARG A 39 4.04 -0.94 1.67
N HIS A 40 5.12 -0.19 1.88
CA HIS A 40 6.19 -0.60 2.78
C HIS A 40 5.68 -0.71 4.23
N LEU A 41 4.91 0.28 4.68
CA LEU A 41 4.24 0.27 5.98
C LEU A 41 3.41 -1.01 6.17
N LEU A 42 2.50 -1.31 5.25
CA LEU A 42 1.67 -2.51 5.32
C LEU A 42 2.52 -3.78 5.42
N LYS A 43 3.63 -3.86 4.68
CA LYS A 43 4.57 -5.00 4.75
C LYS A 43 5.23 -5.12 6.12
N CYS A 44 5.68 -4.02 6.74
CA CYS A 44 6.26 -4.02 8.09
C CYS A 44 5.28 -4.53 9.15
N PHE A 45 4.00 -4.23 8.99
CA PHE A 45 2.94 -4.65 9.92
C PHE A 45 2.30 -6.00 9.53
N GLY A 46 2.94 -6.79 8.65
CA GLY A 46 2.46 -8.14 8.27
C GLY A 46 1.18 -8.15 7.43
N LEU A 47 0.78 -7.00 6.88
CA LEU A 47 -0.46 -6.84 6.12
C LEU A 47 -0.23 -6.98 4.62
N ARG A 48 -1.14 -7.72 3.98
CA ARG A 48 -1.26 -7.72 2.52
C ARG A 48 -1.55 -6.31 1.99
N THR A 49 -0.84 -5.92 0.94
CA THR A 49 -1.10 -4.72 0.17
C THR A 49 -2.41 -4.87 -0.61
N SER A 50 -3.36 -3.97 -0.39
CA SER A 50 -4.59 -3.87 -1.19
C SER A 50 -4.94 -2.41 -1.43
N LEU A 51 -5.67 -2.12 -2.51
CA LEU A 51 -6.08 -0.75 -2.86
C LEU A 51 -6.87 -0.09 -1.72
N ILE A 52 -7.80 -0.84 -1.11
CA ILE A 52 -8.63 -0.33 -0.02
C ILE A 52 -7.79 0.11 1.18
N ARG A 53 -6.83 -0.73 1.61
CA ARG A 53 -5.96 -0.39 2.75
C ARG A 53 -5.08 0.81 2.44
N LEU A 54 -4.56 0.87 1.20
CA LEU A 54 -3.79 2.03 0.75
C LEU A 54 -4.62 3.30 0.84
N LYS A 55 -5.82 3.32 0.27
CA LYS A 55 -6.68 4.51 0.24
C LYS A 55 -7.24 4.90 1.60
N VAL A 56 -7.52 3.94 2.48
CA VAL A 56 -7.89 4.26 3.87
C VAL A 56 -6.72 4.94 4.61
N ILE A 57 -5.50 4.40 4.50
CA ILE A 57 -4.33 4.99 5.18
C ILE A 57 -3.98 6.37 4.57
N ASP A 58 -4.02 6.48 3.24
CA ASP A 58 -3.81 7.73 2.51
C ASP A 58 -4.81 8.82 2.93
N ALA A 59 -6.09 8.47 3.09
CA ALA A 59 -7.12 9.37 3.60
C ALA A 59 -6.82 9.85 5.03
N LEU A 60 -6.35 8.96 5.90
CA LEU A 60 -5.98 9.31 7.28
C LEU A 60 -4.78 10.25 7.33
N ILE A 61 -3.75 10.00 6.51
CA ILE A 61 -2.56 10.85 6.40
C ILE A 61 -2.95 12.23 5.88
N THR A 62 -3.74 12.26 4.80
CA THR A 62 -4.22 13.50 4.19
C THR A 62 -5.07 14.31 5.18
N ALA A 63 -5.99 13.67 5.90
CA ALA A 63 -6.79 14.35 6.91
C ALA A 63 -5.92 14.91 8.05
N ALA A 64 -4.95 14.13 8.55
CA ALA A 64 -4.02 14.59 9.58
C ALA A 64 -3.21 15.81 9.13
N GLY A 65 -2.75 15.84 7.87
CA GLY A 65 -2.07 17.00 7.28
C GLY A 65 -2.96 18.26 7.20
N ASN A 66 -4.27 18.08 7.08
CA ASN A 66 -5.27 19.15 7.10
C ASN A 66 -5.83 19.44 8.51
N GLN A 67 -5.17 18.96 9.58
CA GLN A 67 -5.61 19.09 10.97
C GLN A 67 -7.04 18.55 11.22
N ARG A 68 -7.47 17.59 10.39
CA ARG A 68 -8.78 16.94 10.47
C ARG A 68 -8.61 15.50 10.94
N THR A 69 -9.61 15.02 11.67
CA THR A 69 -9.71 13.61 12.07
C THR A 69 -10.81 12.91 11.28
N LEU A 70 -10.66 11.60 11.01
CA LEU A 70 -11.64 10.83 10.25
C LEU A 70 -12.20 9.67 11.08
N GLY A 71 -13.51 9.70 11.32
CA GLY A 71 -14.25 8.51 11.77
C GLY A 71 -14.64 7.61 10.60
N VAL A 72 -15.34 6.51 10.90
CA VAL A 72 -15.81 5.53 9.88
C VAL A 72 -16.60 6.22 8.76
N ARG A 73 -17.48 7.17 9.10
CA ARG A 73 -18.27 7.93 8.12
C ARG A 73 -17.40 8.78 7.18
N GLY A 74 -16.37 9.44 7.71
CA GLY A 74 -15.46 10.25 6.91
C GLY A 74 -14.66 9.39 5.93
N VAL A 75 -14.14 8.25 6.41
CA VAL A 75 -13.43 7.28 5.55
C VAL A 75 -14.37 6.72 4.47
N HIS A 76 -15.61 6.37 4.83
CA HIS A 76 -16.59 5.83 3.88
C HIS A 76 -16.97 6.85 2.80
N SER A 77 -17.24 8.11 3.18
CA SER A 77 -17.48 9.20 2.23
C SER A 77 -16.29 9.38 1.28
N HIS A 78 -15.08 9.42 1.83
CA HIS A 78 -13.87 9.62 1.03
C HIS A 78 -13.65 8.48 0.02
N LEU A 79 -13.88 7.23 0.41
CA LEU A 79 -13.80 6.09 -0.51
C LEU A 79 -14.87 6.17 -1.62
N LEU A 80 -16.07 6.64 -1.29
CA LEU A 80 -17.13 6.84 -2.27
C LEU A 80 -16.79 7.95 -3.27
N GLU A 81 -16.21 9.06 -2.80
CA GLU A 81 -15.73 10.17 -3.64
C GLU A 81 -14.61 9.74 -4.60
N LEU A 82 -13.79 8.77 -4.19
CA LEU A 82 -12.76 8.14 -5.02
C LEU A 82 -13.33 7.08 -6.00
N GLY A 83 -14.64 6.87 -6.04
CA GLY A 83 -15.28 5.86 -6.90
C GLY A 83 -15.08 4.42 -6.42
N ILE A 84 -14.83 4.22 -5.12
CA ILE A 84 -14.62 2.90 -4.50
C ILE A 84 -15.84 2.59 -3.62
N PRO A 85 -16.92 2.03 -4.18
CA PRO A 85 -18.15 1.76 -3.44
C PRO A 85 -17.94 0.56 -2.50
N LEU A 86 -17.60 0.84 -1.25
CA LEU A 86 -17.63 -0.14 -0.17
C LEU A 86 -18.84 0.07 0.72
N SER A 87 -19.40 -1.04 1.21
CA SER A 87 -20.40 -0.99 2.27
C SER A 87 -19.80 -0.41 3.55
N PHE A 88 -20.61 0.31 4.31
CA PHE A 88 -20.20 0.89 5.60
C PHE A 88 -19.65 -0.18 6.57
N LEU A 89 -20.24 -1.38 6.55
CA LEU A 89 -19.76 -2.53 7.33
C LEU A 89 -18.33 -2.93 6.93
N SER A 90 -18.05 -3.05 5.63
CA SER A 90 -16.72 -3.40 5.12
C SER A 90 -15.67 -2.35 5.49
N VAL A 91 -16.02 -1.05 5.47
CA VAL A 91 -15.12 0.02 5.95
C VAL A 91 -14.80 -0.17 7.43
N ARG A 92 -15.81 -0.46 8.25
CA ARG A 92 -15.61 -0.73 9.68
C ARG A 92 -14.74 -1.96 9.92
N GLU A 93 -14.90 -3.02 9.13
CA GLU A 93 -14.07 -4.22 9.22
C GLU A 93 -12.61 -3.94 8.84
N VAL A 94 -12.38 -3.16 7.78
CA VAL A 94 -11.03 -2.73 7.38
C VAL A 94 -10.39 -1.91 8.49
N LEU A 95 -11.08 -0.92 9.04
CA LEU A 95 -10.57 -0.09 10.15
C LEU A 95 -10.30 -0.94 11.40
N LYS A 96 -11.20 -1.87 11.75
CA LYS A 96 -10.99 -2.80 12.86
C LYS A 96 -9.75 -3.66 12.64
N ARG A 97 -9.54 -4.18 11.42
CA ARG A 97 -8.37 -4.99 11.10
C ARG A 97 -7.08 -4.17 11.17
N LEU A 98 -7.06 -2.97 10.59
CA LEU A 98 -5.90 -2.08 10.67
C LEU A 98 -5.56 -1.69 12.12
N CYS A 99 -6.58 -1.52 12.97
CA CYS A 99 -6.40 -1.22 14.39
C CYS A 99 -5.86 -2.44 15.15
N SER A 100 -6.38 -3.63 14.88
CA SER A 100 -5.92 -4.88 15.49
C SER A 100 -4.45 -5.20 15.18
N GLU A 101 -3.96 -4.76 14.03
CA GLU A 101 -2.60 -5.02 13.58
C GLU A 101 -1.65 -3.89 13.97
N GLY A 102 -2.13 -2.84 14.63
CA GLY A 102 -1.31 -1.73 15.15
C GLY A 102 -0.94 -0.67 14.12
N VAL A 103 -1.58 -0.63 12.95
CA VAL A 103 -1.31 0.40 11.92
C VAL A 103 -2.00 1.71 12.26
N ILE A 104 -3.21 1.62 12.82
CA ILE A 104 -4.04 2.78 13.19
C ILE A 104 -4.54 2.63 14.63
N THR A 105 -4.93 3.74 15.24
CA THR A 105 -5.51 3.79 16.57
C THR A 105 -6.89 4.44 16.52
N LEU A 106 -7.82 3.91 17.31
CA LEU A 106 -9.10 4.55 17.58
C LEU A 106 -8.95 5.56 18.73
N ASN A 107 -9.21 6.83 18.46
CA ASN A 107 -9.16 7.90 19.45
C ASN A 107 -10.45 7.95 20.29
N ALA A 108 -10.41 8.65 21.42
CA ALA A 108 -11.57 8.85 22.30
C ALA A 108 -12.76 9.54 21.59
N ASP A 109 -12.47 10.39 20.61
CA ASP A 109 -13.45 11.08 19.76
C ASP A 109 -14.08 10.18 18.67
N LYS A 110 -13.80 8.87 18.68
CA LYS A 110 -14.24 7.90 17.65
C LYS A 110 -13.67 8.15 16.25
N SER A 111 -12.65 8.99 16.15
CA SER A 111 -11.84 9.16 14.96
C SER A 111 -10.69 8.16 14.94
N TYR A 112 -10.15 7.90 13.76
CA TYR A 112 -8.98 7.08 13.55
C TYR A 112 -7.79 7.96 13.21
N SER A 113 -6.62 7.56 13.71
CA SER A 113 -5.33 8.17 13.40
C SER A 113 -4.29 7.09 13.14
N LEU A 114 -3.21 7.45 12.46
CA LEU A 114 -2.09 6.53 12.29
C LEU A 114 -1.45 6.26 13.65
N HIS A 115 -1.08 5.00 13.91
CA HIS A 115 -0.37 4.65 15.13
C HIS A 115 1.03 5.29 15.13
N GLU A 116 1.60 5.60 16.30
CA GLU A 116 2.90 6.27 16.41
C GLU A 116 4.02 5.50 15.69
N GLU A 117 4.12 4.19 15.97
CA GLU A 117 5.07 3.30 15.28
C GLU A 117 4.87 3.27 13.76
N ALA A 118 3.62 3.26 13.30
CA ALA A 118 3.30 3.30 11.87
C ALA A 118 3.72 4.64 11.24
N ALA A 119 3.57 5.75 11.96
CA ALA A 119 4.04 7.06 11.52
C ALA A 119 5.57 7.14 11.42
N LYS A 120 6.30 6.50 12.35
CA LYS A 120 7.78 6.41 12.29
C LYS A 120 8.25 5.67 11.03
N VAL A 121 7.65 4.50 10.75
CA VAL A 121 7.94 3.71 9.54
C VAL A 121 7.61 4.51 8.28
N LEU A 122 6.46 5.19 8.26
CA LEU A 122 6.04 5.98 7.10
C LEU A 122 6.98 7.16 6.81
N ASN A 123 7.51 7.80 7.85
CA ASN A 123 8.44 8.93 7.75
C ASN A 123 9.91 8.49 7.59
N GLY A 124 10.18 7.18 7.50
CA GLY A 124 11.54 6.64 7.34
C GLY A 124 12.45 6.87 8.55
N ARG A 125 11.88 6.99 9.75
CA ARG A 125 12.63 7.15 11.02
C ARG A 125 12.78 5.80 11.75
N VAL A 126 13.09 4.74 11.01
CA VAL A 126 13.31 3.38 11.55
C VAL A 126 14.78 3.05 11.60
#